data_AF-A0A7S2D836-F1
#
_entry.id   AF-A0A7S2D836-F1
#
_cell.length_a   1.000
_cell.length_b   1.000
_cell.length_c   1.000
_cell.angle_alpha   90.00
_cell.angle_beta   90.00
_cell.angle_gamma   90.00
#
_symmetry.space_group_name_H-M   'P 1'
#
loop_
_entity.id
_entity.type
_entity.pdbx_description
1 polymer ?
#
loop_
_entity_poly.entity_id
_entity_poly.type
_entity_poly.pdbx_seq_one_letter_code
_entity_poly.pdbx_strand_id
1 'polypeptide(L)'
;VATLRHEGHGTRAVLARVAGPLCSVNMFFATEAQDNKGLPHCLEHLCFMGSRGYRRGYLDLLATRCGSDGTNAYTSPDHTCYSFEAVGQEGLLSVLPVFVDHVLCPLLTEDAFLTEIHHVNGKGERQGVVYSEMLGRVTDEVEVLELERRRATFGDASPYGYEYGGMPEDILKLTREDVASYHQRVYTTDNLHVVVSGSFDEAKLLSALDAALTAAVTQGAGQRCQQR
;
A
#
# COMPACT_ATOMS: atom_id res chain seq x y z
N VAL A 1 8.92 6.06 23.18
CA VAL A 1 8.60 6.32 21.77
C VAL A 1 9.49 7.43 21.28
N ALA A 2 10.17 7.26 20.15
CA ALA A 2 10.98 8.30 19.52
C ALA A 2 10.37 8.66 18.16
N THR A 3 10.42 9.94 17.77
CA THR A 3 9.98 10.42 16.45
C THR A 3 11.16 11.05 15.75
N LEU A 4 11.44 10.58 14.54
CA LEU A 4 12.58 10.96 13.73
C LEU A 4 12.08 11.44 12.37
N ARG A 5 12.79 12.40 11.78
CA ARG A 5 12.57 12.83 10.40
C ARG A 5 13.87 12.66 9.65
N HIS A 6 13.80 11.95 8.52
CA HIS A 6 14.95 11.73 7.66
C HIS A 6 15.33 13.05 6.95
N GLU A 7 16.58 13.49 7.08
CA GLU A 7 17.02 14.79 6.53
C GLU A 7 17.03 14.81 4.99
N GLY A 8 17.41 13.69 4.34
CA GLY A 8 17.41 13.58 2.87
C GLY A 8 16.03 13.34 2.24
N HIS A 9 15.28 12.36 2.75
CA HIS A 9 14.05 11.86 2.13
C HIS A 9 12.75 12.47 2.68
N GLY A 10 12.81 13.20 3.80
CA GLY A 10 11.65 13.81 4.45
C GLY A 10 10.75 12.84 5.25
N THR A 11 10.94 11.53 5.07
CA THR A 11 10.22 10.43 5.74
C THR A 11 10.22 10.59 7.24
N ARG A 12 9.05 10.37 7.85
CA ARG A 12 8.90 10.39 9.32
C ARG A 12 8.88 8.96 9.85
N ALA A 13 9.69 8.68 10.86
CA ALA A 13 9.73 7.39 11.52
C ALA A 13 9.33 7.53 13.00
N VAL A 14 8.47 6.64 13.48
CA VAL A 14 8.10 6.53 14.90
C VAL A 14 8.56 5.18 15.42
N LEU A 15 9.43 5.19 16.42
CA LEU A 15 10.01 3.98 17.00
C LEU A 15 9.42 3.72 18.39
N ALA A 16 8.70 2.62 18.52
CA ALA A 16 8.09 2.16 19.76
C ALA A 16 8.78 0.88 20.27
N ARG A 17 9.75 1.05 21.16
CA ARG A 17 10.45 -0.10 21.76
C ARG A 17 9.54 -0.82 22.74
N VAL A 18 9.20 -2.07 22.43
CA VAL A 18 8.34 -2.95 23.23
C VAL A 18 9.05 -4.28 23.40
N ALA A 19 9.13 -4.77 24.63
CA ALA A 19 9.72 -6.07 24.89
C ALA A 19 8.81 -7.18 24.32
N GLY A 20 9.38 -8.08 23.54
CA GLY A 20 8.66 -9.17 22.92
C GLY A 20 9.43 -9.82 21.78
N PRO A 21 8.99 -11.00 21.32
CA PRO A 21 9.63 -11.70 20.22
C PRO A 21 9.26 -11.11 18.85
N LEU A 22 8.14 -10.38 18.75
CA LEU A 22 7.65 -9.82 17.49
C LEU A 22 8.11 -8.37 17.31
N CYS A 23 8.47 -8.06 16.08
CA CYS A 23 8.62 -6.70 15.58
C CYS A 23 7.58 -6.46 14.49
N SER A 24 6.99 -5.28 14.45
CA SER A 24 5.99 -4.86 13.48
C SER A 24 6.45 -3.59 12.78
N VAL A 25 6.20 -3.50 11.48
CA VAL A 25 6.38 -2.31 10.66
C VAL A 25 5.05 -1.95 10.02
N ASN A 26 4.71 -0.67 10.07
CA ASN A 26 3.54 -0.10 9.40
C ASN A 26 4.00 1.12 8.59
N MET A 27 3.77 1.09 7.29
CA MET A 27 4.05 2.18 6.35
C MET A 27 2.73 2.84 5.97
N PHE A 28 2.58 4.09 6.36
CA PHE A 28 1.41 4.91 6.09
C PHE A 28 1.72 5.94 5.02
N PHE A 29 0.82 6.08 4.06
CA PHE A 29 0.76 7.20 3.14
C PHE A 29 -0.54 7.94 3.37
N ALA A 30 -0.51 9.27 3.41
CA ALA A 30 -1.75 10.03 3.32
C ALA A 30 -2.27 9.88 1.88
N THR A 31 -3.43 9.24 1.74
CA THR A 31 -4.05 8.89 0.46
C THR A 31 -5.50 9.35 0.50
N GLU A 32 -5.82 10.39 -0.26
CA GLU A 32 -7.17 10.93 -0.36
C GLU A 32 -7.83 10.45 -1.65
N ALA A 33 -9.06 9.97 -1.53
CA ALA A 33 -9.90 9.70 -2.70
C ALA A 33 -10.26 11.03 -3.39
N GLN A 34 -10.12 11.07 -4.72
CA GLN A 34 -10.51 12.23 -5.53
C GLN A 34 -11.89 12.07 -6.16
N ASP A 35 -12.35 10.83 -6.24
CA ASP A 35 -13.63 10.39 -6.78
C ASP A 35 -13.96 9.00 -6.20
N ASN A 36 -15.06 8.40 -6.66
CA ASN A 36 -15.48 7.05 -6.27
C ASN A 36 -14.82 5.93 -7.09
N LYS A 37 -13.72 6.17 -7.81
CA LYS A 37 -13.10 5.09 -8.61
C LYS A 37 -12.31 4.09 -7.77
N GLY A 38 -11.93 4.46 -6.55
CA GLY A 38 -11.17 3.58 -5.65
C GLY A 38 -9.68 3.49 -5.95
N LEU A 39 -9.07 4.55 -6.50
CA LEU A 39 -7.63 4.60 -6.80
C LEU A 39 -6.72 4.18 -5.62
N PRO A 40 -6.93 4.67 -4.38
CA PRO A 40 -6.11 4.26 -3.24
C PRO A 40 -6.17 2.74 -3.00
N HIS A 41 -7.38 2.17 -3.03
CA HIS A 41 -7.61 0.75 -2.79
C HIS A 41 -7.07 -0.13 -3.93
N CYS A 42 -7.27 0.28 -5.19
CA CYS A 42 -6.72 -0.43 -6.34
C CYS A 42 -5.18 -0.48 -6.30
N LEU A 43 -4.54 0.63 -5.93
CA LEU A 43 -3.08 0.67 -5.80
C LEU A 43 -2.58 -0.20 -4.65
N GLU A 44 -3.32 -0.27 -3.54
CA GLU A 44 -3.00 -1.12 -2.41
C GLU A 44 -2.82 -2.58 -2.80
N HIS A 45 -3.78 -3.15 -3.54
CA HIS A 45 -3.66 -4.51 -4.08
C HIS A 45 -2.47 -4.66 -5.02
N LEU A 46 -2.28 -3.71 -5.95
CA LEU A 46 -1.26 -3.82 -6.99
C LEU A 46 0.17 -3.72 -6.46
N CYS A 47 0.39 -3.10 -5.29
CA CYS A 47 1.70 -3.09 -4.63
C CYS A 47 2.18 -4.50 -4.22
N PHE A 48 1.28 -5.46 -4.01
CA PHE A 48 1.64 -6.85 -3.70
C PHE A 48 1.85 -7.71 -4.95
N MET A 49 1.59 -7.18 -6.15
CA MET A 49 1.71 -7.90 -7.41
C MET A 49 3.14 -7.92 -7.98
N GLY A 50 4.12 -7.67 -7.12
CA GLY A 50 5.53 -7.64 -7.45
C GLY A 50 6.07 -6.23 -7.65
N SER A 51 7.38 -6.16 -7.63
CA SER A 51 8.18 -4.95 -7.58
C SER A 51 9.36 -5.05 -8.52
N ARG A 52 10.06 -3.94 -8.70
CA ARG A 52 11.24 -3.90 -9.56
C ARG A 52 12.33 -4.90 -9.12
N GLY A 53 12.60 -4.99 -7.83
CA GLY A 53 13.62 -5.89 -7.28
C GLY A 53 13.14 -7.33 -7.12
N TYR A 54 11.83 -7.54 -6.97
CA TYR A 54 11.29 -8.81 -6.49
C TYR A 54 9.97 -9.19 -7.16
N ARG A 55 9.90 -10.43 -7.65
CA ARG A 55 8.69 -11.02 -8.25
C ARG A 55 7.56 -11.17 -7.23
N ARG A 56 6.32 -11.22 -7.74
CA ARG A 56 5.11 -11.54 -6.97
C ARG A 56 5.30 -12.78 -6.09
N GLY A 57 4.79 -12.71 -4.85
CA GLY A 57 4.81 -13.79 -3.86
C GLY A 57 6.16 -14.02 -3.16
N TYR A 58 7.25 -13.36 -3.58
CA TYR A 58 8.52 -13.45 -2.87
C TYR A 58 8.44 -12.79 -1.48
N LEU A 59 7.77 -11.64 -1.39
CA LEU A 59 7.58 -10.92 -0.13
C LEU A 59 6.87 -11.81 0.90
N ASP A 60 5.75 -12.42 0.55
CA ASP A 60 4.98 -13.29 1.46
C ASP A 60 5.79 -14.50 1.90
N LEU A 61 6.49 -15.16 0.96
CA LEU A 61 7.37 -16.29 1.27
C LEU A 61 8.46 -15.90 2.28
N LEU A 62 9.07 -14.73 2.08
CA LEU A 62 10.11 -14.23 2.98
C LEU A 62 9.54 -13.86 4.35
N ALA A 63 8.39 -13.17 4.39
CA ALA A 63 7.71 -12.82 5.62
C ALA A 63 7.35 -14.08 6.44
N THR A 64 6.74 -15.09 5.82
CA THR A 64 6.43 -16.38 6.46
C THR A 64 7.71 -17.06 6.98
N ARG A 65 8.80 -17.05 6.22
CA ARG A 65 10.08 -17.61 6.67
C ARG A 65 10.63 -16.87 7.90
N CYS A 66 10.33 -15.58 8.03
CA CYS A 66 10.67 -14.75 9.18
C CYS A 66 9.64 -14.83 10.33
N GLY A 67 8.75 -15.81 10.31
CA GLY A 67 7.76 -16.05 11.36
C GLY A 67 6.59 -15.05 11.37
N SER A 68 6.35 -14.40 10.23
CA SER A 68 5.16 -13.58 10.01
C SER A 68 3.94 -14.44 9.70
N ASP A 69 2.76 -13.98 10.09
CA ASP A 69 1.48 -14.53 9.62
C ASP A 69 1.11 -14.03 8.20
N GLY A 70 2.00 -13.24 7.58
CA GLY A 70 1.84 -12.72 6.23
C GLY A 70 2.10 -11.21 6.18
N THR A 71 2.04 -10.67 4.97
CA THR A 71 1.97 -9.22 4.80
C THR A 71 0.51 -8.80 4.68
N ASN A 72 0.20 -7.57 5.10
CA ASN A 72 -1.16 -7.07 5.09
C ASN A 72 -1.17 -5.60 4.65
N ALA A 73 -2.33 -5.12 4.23
CA ALA A 73 -2.58 -3.72 4.03
C ALA A 73 -4.06 -3.41 4.25
N TYR A 74 -4.36 -2.13 4.39
CA TYR A 74 -5.72 -1.64 4.34
C TYR A 74 -5.74 -0.21 3.81
N THR A 75 -6.87 0.12 3.20
CA THR A 75 -7.17 1.46 2.72
C THR A 75 -8.29 2.07 3.56
N SER A 76 -8.10 3.31 3.98
CA SER A 76 -9.04 4.14 4.74
C SER A 76 -9.32 5.45 3.96
N PRO A 77 -10.29 6.29 4.40
CA PRO A 77 -10.64 7.51 3.69
C PRO A 77 -9.49 8.49 3.39
N ASP A 78 -8.47 8.52 4.25
CA ASP A 78 -7.39 9.50 4.22
C ASP A 78 -5.98 8.88 4.28
N HIS A 79 -5.89 7.55 4.34
CA HIS A 79 -4.59 6.88 4.35
C HIS A 79 -4.67 5.43 3.88
N THR A 80 -3.53 4.94 3.40
CA THR A 80 -3.29 3.54 3.08
C THR A 80 -2.13 3.08 3.95
N CYS A 81 -2.32 1.96 4.63
CA CYS A 81 -1.33 1.36 5.51
C CYS A 81 -0.90 0.01 4.96
N TYR A 82 0.40 -0.21 4.83
CA TYR A 82 0.99 -1.52 4.55
C TYR A 82 1.73 -1.98 5.80
N SER A 83 1.51 -3.22 6.22
CA SER A 83 2.18 -3.76 7.40
C SER A 83 2.73 -5.17 7.21
N PHE A 84 3.74 -5.47 8.02
CA PHE A 84 4.19 -6.83 8.25
C PHE A 84 4.71 -6.97 9.67
N GLU A 85 4.67 -8.20 10.18
CA GLU A 85 5.34 -8.58 11.41
C GLU A 85 6.46 -9.57 11.13
N ALA A 86 7.46 -9.63 12.00
CA ALA A 86 8.53 -10.61 11.92
C ALA A 86 9.05 -10.97 13.31
N VAL A 87 9.54 -12.19 13.46
CA VAL A 87 10.16 -12.66 14.70
C VAL A 87 11.58 -12.11 14.77
N GLY A 88 11.83 -11.34 15.82
CA GLY A 88 13.11 -10.75 16.15
C GLY A 88 13.59 -9.70 15.15
N GLN A 89 14.69 -9.05 15.50
CA GLN A 89 15.30 -8.03 14.68
C GLN A 89 15.83 -8.58 13.34
N GLU A 90 16.33 -9.81 13.31
CA GLU A 90 16.88 -10.40 12.08
C GLU A 90 15.78 -10.62 11.02
N GLY A 91 14.60 -11.10 11.44
CA GLY A 91 13.45 -11.22 10.55
C GLY A 91 12.99 -9.86 10.05
N LEU A 92 12.86 -8.89 10.95
CA LEU A 92 12.52 -7.50 10.62
C LEU A 92 13.45 -6.92 9.55
N LEU A 93 14.76 -6.99 9.77
CA LEU A 93 15.76 -6.43 8.85
C LEU A 93 15.87 -7.20 7.53
N SER A 94 15.44 -8.48 7.50
CA SER A 94 15.40 -9.27 6.26
C SER A 94 14.23 -8.87 5.37
N VAL A 95 13.05 -8.64 5.95
CA VAL A 95 11.82 -8.35 5.21
C VAL A 95 11.77 -6.87 4.77
N LEU A 96 12.24 -5.95 5.62
CA LEU A 96 12.08 -4.51 5.43
C LEU A 96 12.51 -4.00 4.03
N PRO A 97 13.68 -4.36 3.47
CA PRO A 97 14.08 -3.85 2.16
C PRO A 97 13.17 -4.32 1.01
N VAL A 98 12.70 -5.56 1.08
CA VAL A 98 11.78 -6.16 0.09
C VAL A 98 10.41 -5.48 0.17
N PHE A 99 9.96 -5.23 1.40
CA PHE A 99 8.69 -4.57 1.67
C PHE A 99 8.67 -3.13 1.15
N VAL A 100 9.74 -2.36 1.42
CA VAL A 100 9.90 -0.99 0.89
C VAL A 100 9.91 -0.98 -0.65
N ASP A 101 10.56 -1.96 -1.29
CA ASP A 101 10.59 -2.05 -2.75
C ASP A 101 9.21 -2.37 -3.35
N HIS A 102 8.40 -3.22 -2.71
CA HIS A 102 7.01 -3.46 -3.13
C HIS A 102 6.14 -2.21 -3.08
N VAL A 103 6.26 -1.44 -2.00
CA VAL A 103 5.43 -0.25 -1.80
C VAL A 103 5.87 0.92 -2.68
N LEU A 104 7.18 1.18 -2.77
CA LEU A 104 7.72 2.36 -3.48
C LEU A 104 8.11 2.09 -4.94
N CYS A 105 8.34 0.83 -5.33
CA CYS A 105 8.75 0.44 -6.67
C CYS A 105 7.89 -0.69 -7.28
N PRO A 106 6.54 -0.64 -7.20
CA PRO A 106 5.69 -1.69 -7.75
C PRO A 106 5.81 -1.78 -9.27
N LEU A 107 5.60 -2.97 -9.85
CA LEU A 107 5.69 -3.17 -11.30
C LEU A 107 4.48 -2.61 -12.05
N LEU A 108 3.28 -2.67 -11.44
CA LEU A 108 2.01 -2.22 -12.03
C LEU A 108 1.83 -2.73 -13.48
N THR A 109 2.00 -4.04 -13.69
CA THR A 109 1.86 -4.66 -15.01
C THR A 109 0.41 -4.69 -15.47
N GLU A 110 0.19 -4.76 -16.78
CA GLU A 110 -1.15 -4.91 -17.35
C GLU A 110 -1.85 -6.18 -16.85
N ASP A 111 -1.15 -7.31 -16.84
CA ASP A 111 -1.70 -8.58 -16.35
C ASP A 111 -2.16 -8.49 -14.89
N ALA A 112 -1.38 -7.84 -14.03
CA ALA A 112 -1.75 -7.64 -12.62
C ALA A 112 -2.97 -6.72 -12.49
N PHE A 113 -3.02 -5.65 -13.29
CA PHE A 113 -4.17 -4.74 -13.33
C PHE A 113 -5.46 -5.48 -13.71
N LEU A 114 -5.42 -6.27 -14.78
CA LEU A 114 -6.58 -7.01 -15.27
C LEU A 114 -7.08 -8.02 -14.23
N THR A 115 -6.17 -8.73 -13.55
CA THR A 115 -6.57 -9.73 -12.55
C THR A 115 -7.07 -9.11 -11.25
N GLU A 116 -6.38 -8.09 -10.73
CA GLU A 116 -6.69 -7.51 -9.41
C GLU A 116 -7.82 -6.49 -9.49
N ILE A 117 -7.84 -5.63 -10.50
CA ILE A 117 -8.76 -4.48 -10.51
C ILE A 117 -10.05 -4.85 -11.22
N HIS A 118 -10.00 -4.92 -12.56
CA HIS A 118 -11.14 -5.31 -13.36
C HIS A 118 -10.73 -5.82 -14.75
N HIS A 119 -11.52 -6.75 -15.28
CA HIS A 119 -11.52 -7.15 -16.68
C HIS A 119 -12.90 -7.72 -17.06
N VAL A 120 -13.10 -7.93 -18.37
CA VAL A 120 -14.24 -8.68 -18.89
C VAL A 120 -13.74 -10.05 -19.35
N ASN A 121 -14.27 -11.12 -18.78
CA ASN A 121 -13.85 -12.48 -19.11
C ASN A 121 -14.41 -12.93 -20.48
N GLY A 122 -14.02 -14.13 -20.94
CA GLY A 122 -14.47 -14.67 -22.23
C GLY A 122 -15.99 -14.92 -22.36
N LYS A 123 -16.76 -14.81 -21.27
CA LYS A 123 -18.23 -14.91 -21.25
C LYS A 123 -18.92 -13.53 -21.24
N GLY A 124 -18.16 -12.44 -21.24
CA GLY A 124 -18.70 -11.08 -21.13
C GLY A 124 -19.00 -10.65 -19.69
N GLU A 125 -18.56 -11.41 -18.68
CA GLU A 125 -18.79 -11.09 -17.27
C GLU A 125 -17.67 -10.20 -16.73
N ARG A 126 -18.02 -9.22 -15.90
CA ARG A 126 -17.04 -8.35 -15.21
C ARG A 126 -16.46 -9.09 -14.02
N GLN A 127 -15.13 -9.12 -13.94
CA GLN A 127 -14.38 -9.78 -12.88
C GLN A 127 -13.19 -8.92 -12.46
N GLY A 128 -12.57 -9.27 -11.35
CA GLY A 128 -11.47 -8.55 -10.71
C GLY A 128 -11.58 -8.71 -9.20
N VAL A 129 -10.45 -8.80 -8.49
CA VAL A 129 -10.45 -8.98 -7.04
C VAL A 129 -11.14 -7.78 -6.36
N VAL A 130 -10.64 -6.57 -6.61
CA VAL A 130 -11.19 -5.31 -6.05
C VAL A 130 -12.62 -5.09 -6.50
N TYR A 131 -12.92 -5.28 -7.79
CA TYR A 131 -14.31 -5.15 -8.28
C TYR A 131 -15.27 -6.11 -7.56
N SER A 132 -14.88 -7.37 -7.35
CA SER A 132 -15.72 -8.36 -6.68
C SER A 132 -15.87 -8.09 -5.18
N GLU A 133 -14.80 -7.63 -4.53
CA GLU A 133 -14.83 -7.18 -3.14
C GLU A 133 -15.81 -6.02 -2.97
N MET A 134 -15.69 -4.98 -3.80
CA MET A 134 -16.53 -3.80 -3.69
C MET A 134 -17.99 -4.10 -4.02
N LEU A 135 -18.28 -5.03 -4.94
CA LEU A 135 -19.65 -5.55 -5.12
C LEU A 135 -20.23 -6.13 -3.82
N GLY A 136 -19.42 -6.85 -3.04
CA GLY A 136 -19.82 -7.34 -1.73
C GLY A 136 -20.06 -6.18 -0.74
N ARG A 137 -19.08 -5.26 -0.62
CA ARG A 137 -19.14 -4.15 0.33
C ARG A 137 -20.32 -3.21 0.09
N VAL A 138 -20.64 -2.86 -1.15
CA VAL A 138 -21.79 -1.98 -1.44
C VAL A 138 -23.15 -2.65 -1.22
N THR A 139 -23.16 -3.94 -0.90
CA THR A 139 -24.37 -4.67 -0.48
C THR A 139 -24.41 -4.99 1.01
N ASP A 140 -23.32 -4.73 1.73
CA ASP A 140 -23.27 -4.90 3.18
C ASP A 140 -23.94 -3.70 3.88
N GLU A 141 -24.87 -3.98 4.79
CA GLU A 141 -25.70 -2.96 5.44
C GLU A 141 -24.87 -1.99 6.30
N VAL A 142 -23.79 -2.47 6.93
CA VAL A 142 -22.94 -1.65 7.81
C VAL A 142 -22.06 -0.73 6.97
N GLU A 143 -21.49 -1.26 5.89
CA GLU A 143 -20.67 -0.49 4.95
C GLU A 143 -21.47 0.61 4.24
N VAL A 144 -22.68 0.28 3.76
CA VAL A 144 -23.59 1.26 3.14
C VAL A 144 -23.98 2.35 4.13
N LEU A 145 -24.33 1.98 5.36
CA LEU A 145 -24.66 2.95 6.40
C LEU A 145 -23.48 3.88 6.70
N GLU A 146 -22.26 3.34 6.78
CA GLU A 146 -21.06 4.14 7.05
C GLU A 146 -20.75 5.11 5.90
N LEU A 147 -20.88 4.68 4.64
CA LEU A 147 -20.72 5.57 3.50
C LEU A 147 -21.76 6.70 3.49
N GLU A 148 -23.04 6.38 3.68
CA GLU A 148 -24.11 7.38 3.70
C GLU A 148 -23.96 8.35 4.89
N ARG A 149 -23.49 7.86 6.04
CA ARG A 149 -23.13 8.72 7.18
C ARG A 149 -22.00 9.69 6.82
N ARG A 150 -20.94 9.21 6.15
CA ARG A 150 -19.83 10.06 5.69
C ARG A 150 -20.31 11.11 4.70
N ARG A 151 -21.11 10.73 3.70
CA ARG A 151 -21.72 11.66 2.73
C ARG A 151 -22.59 12.72 3.38
N ALA A 152 -23.45 12.33 4.33
CA ALA A 152 -24.29 13.27 5.07
C ALA A 152 -23.48 14.26 5.93
N THR A 153 -22.31 13.83 6.43
CA THR A 153 -21.47 14.65 7.32
C THR A 153 -20.54 15.58 6.55
N PHE A 154 -19.90 15.09 5.49
CA PHE A 154 -18.82 15.79 4.78
C PHE A 154 -19.24 16.33 3.40
N GLY A 155 -20.35 15.85 2.85
CA GLY A 155 -20.85 16.19 1.52
C GLY A 155 -20.07 15.54 0.37
N ASP A 156 -20.63 15.63 -0.83
CA ASP A 156 -20.11 14.96 -2.03
C ASP A 156 -18.86 15.63 -2.65
N ALA A 157 -18.45 16.79 -2.12
CA ALA A 157 -17.28 17.53 -2.56
C ALA A 157 -16.04 17.30 -1.68
N SER A 158 -16.18 16.56 -0.57
CA SER A 158 -15.07 16.23 0.33
C SER A 158 -14.51 14.84 0.00
N PRO A 159 -13.18 14.63 0.06
CA PRO A 159 -12.58 13.30 -0.06
C PRO A 159 -13.21 12.25 0.86
N TYR A 160 -13.64 12.67 2.06
CA TYR A 160 -14.28 11.79 3.04
C TYR A 160 -15.68 11.32 2.64
N GLY A 161 -16.36 12.02 1.72
CA GLY A 161 -17.67 11.65 1.17
C GLY A 161 -17.59 10.64 0.02
N TYR A 162 -16.41 10.42 -0.55
CA TYR A 162 -16.22 9.42 -1.60
C TYR A 162 -16.11 8.00 -1.03
N GLU A 163 -16.47 7.04 -1.87
CA GLU A 163 -16.17 5.64 -1.63
C GLU A 163 -14.73 5.35 -2.07
N TYR A 164 -13.80 5.41 -1.09
CA TYR A 164 -12.37 5.24 -1.30
C TYR A 164 -11.99 3.82 -1.72
N GLY A 165 -12.84 2.82 -1.42
CA GLY A 165 -12.71 1.45 -1.92
C GLY A 165 -13.09 1.33 -3.39
N GLY A 166 -13.94 2.25 -3.87
CA GLY A 166 -14.41 2.35 -5.25
C GLY A 166 -15.84 1.84 -5.44
N MET A 167 -16.67 2.61 -6.12
CA MET A 167 -17.97 2.15 -6.60
C MET A 167 -17.79 1.18 -7.77
N PRO A 168 -18.50 0.04 -7.81
CA PRO A 168 -18.31 -0.96 -8.86
C PRO A 168 -18.40 -0.40 -10.29
N GLU A 169 -19.32 0.52 -10.56
CA GLU A 169 -19.46 1.17 -11.87
C GLU A 169 -18.33 2.14 -12.22
N ASP A 170 -17.65 2.70 -11.22
CA ASP A 170 -16.55 3.66 -11.38
C ASP A 170 -15.20 2.96 -11.47
N ILE A 171 -15.00 1.86 -10.74
CA ILE A 171 -13.81 1.00 -10.86
C ILE A 171 -13.58 0.57 -12.31
N LEU A 172 -14.65 0.23 -13.03
CA LEU A 172 -14.59 -0.21 -14.43
C LEU A 172 -14.08 0.87 -15.41
N LYS A 173 -14.01 2.12 -14.96
CA LYS A 173 -13.50 3.25 -15.75
C LYS A 173 -12.02 3.49 -15.50
N LEU A 174 -11.41 2.81 -14.54
CA LEU A 174 -9.98 2.94 -14.26
C LEU A 174 -9.14 2.31 -15.37
N THR A 175 -8.03 2.98 -15.63
CA THR A 175 -6.92 2.48 -16.45
C THR A 175 -5.70 2.19 -15.57
N ARG A 176 -4.80 1.34 -16.04
CA ARG A 176 -3.50 1.09 -15.40
C ARG A 176 -2.68 2.38 -15.28
N GLU A 177 -2.78 3.27 -16.27
CA GLU A 177 -2.12 4.58 -16.29
C GLU A 177 -2.62 5.50 -15.17
N ASP A 178 -3.93 5.45 -14.85
CA ASP A 178 -4.48 6.21 -13.72
C ASP A 178 -3.83 5.77 -12.41
N VAL A 179 -3.69 4.46 -12.19
CA VAL A 179 -3.04 3.88 -11.00
C VAL A 179 -1.57 4.25 -10.95
N ALA A 180 -0.84 4.10 -12.07
CA ALA A 180 0.58 4.44 -12.13
C ALA A 180 0.84 5.93 -11.87
N SER A 181 -0.02 6.81 -12.42
CA SER A 181 0.06 8.26 -12.19
C SER A 181 -0.30 8.63 -10.75
N TYR A 182 -1.23 7.90 -10.14
CA TYR A 182 -1.59 8.06 -8.73
C TYR A 182 -0.42 7.66 -7.82
N HIS A 183 0.19 6.49 -8.04
CA HIS A 183 1.38 6.04 -7.30
C HIS A 183 2.51 7.05 -7.39
N GLN A 184 2.88 7.48 -8.60
CA GLN A 184 3.97 8.44 -8.80
C GLN A 184 3.75 9.77 -8.04
N ARG A 185 2.50 10.20 -7.92
CA ARG A 185 2.14 11.46 -7.25
C ARG A 185 2.13 11.34 -5.73
N VAL A 186 1.63 10.22 -5.20
CA VAL A 186 1.27 10.09 -3.78
C VAL A 186 2.27 9.26 -2.98
N TYR A 187 2.96 8.30 -3.61
CA TYR A 187 3.89 7.37 -2.95
C TYR A 187 5.31 7.90 -2.97
N THR A 188 5.47 9.13 -2.46
CA THR A 188 6.76 9.80 -2.30
C THR A 188 7.29 9.60 -0.88
N THR A 189 8.60 9.72 -0.70
CA THR A 189 9.23 9.50 0.61
C THR A 189 8.86 10.54 1.66
N ASP A 190 8.49 11.76 1.26
CA ASP A 190 8.05 12.83 2.15
C ASP A 190 6.59 12.66 2.61
N ASN A 191 5.77 11.91 1.87
CA ASN A 191 4.42 11.48 2.28
C ASN A 191 4.43 10.15 3.05
N LEU A 192 5.58 9.48 3.15
CA LEU A 192 5.72 8.23 3.88
C LEU A 192 5.95 8.46 5.38
N HIS A 193 5.15 7.76 6.18
CA HIS A 193 5.29 7.64 7.62
C HIS A 193 5.50 6.17 8.01
N VAL A 194 6.58 5.88 8.73
CA VAL A 194 6.91 4.52 9.16
C VAL A 194 6.78 4.41 10.66
N VAL A 195 5.98 3.46 11.15
CA VAL A 195 5.90 3.10 12.56
C VAL A 195 6.51 1.73 12.74
N VAL A 196 7.54 1.65 13.60
CA VAL A 196 8.19 0.37 13.94
C VAL A 196 8.05 0.11 15.42
N SER A 197 7.51 -1.05 15.78
CA SER A 197 7.36 -1.47 17.17
C SER A 197 7.96 -2.83 17.45
N GLY A 198 8.60 -3.01 18.61
CA GLY A 198 9.21 -4.29 19.01
C GLY A 198 10.58 -4.13 19.67
N SER A 199 11.33 -5.23 19.71
CA SER A 199 12.67 -5.28 20.29
C SER A 199 13.75 -5.33 19.22
N PHE A 200 14.40 -4.19 18.98
CA PHE A 200 15.44 -4.03 17.96
C PHE A 200 16.50 -3.00 18.39
N ASP A 201 17.67 -3.09 17.75
CA ASP A 201 18.69 -2.06 17.73
C ASP A 201 18.30 -0.94 16.76
N GLU A 202 18.19 0.27 17.30
CA GLU A 202 17.73 1.46 16.58
C GLU A 202 18.68 1.86 15.45
N ALA A 203 20.00 1.80 15.66
CA ALA A 203 20.97 2.21 14.66
C ALA A 203 20.94 1.26 13.45
N LYS A 204 20.85 -0.05 13.68
CA LYS A 204 20.70 -1.05 12.61
C LYS A 204 19.40 -0.89 11.83
N LEU A 205 18.28 -0.64 12.53
CA LEU A 205 16.99 -0.40 11.90
C LEU A 205 17.02 0.85 11.02
N LEU A 206 17.50 1.98 11.55
CA LEU A 206 17.56 3.24 10.82
C LEU A 206 18.48 3.16 9.61
N SER A 207 19.62 2.48 9.75
CA SER A 207 20.54 2.23 8.62
C SER A 207 19.89 1.38 7.54
N ALA A 208 19.16 0.32 7.90
CA ALA A 208 18.46 -0.52 6.93
C ALA A 208 17.31 0.23 6.24
N LEU A 209 16.57 1.05 6.98
CA LEU A 209 15.50 1.87 6.43
C LEU A 209 16.04 2.93 5.48
N ASP A 210 17.10 3.67 5.85
CA ASP A 210 17.74 4.64 4.96
C ASP A 210 18.28 3.98 3.68
N ALA A 211 18.96 2.83 3.81
CA ALA A 211 19.45 2.10 2.64
C ALA A 211 18.31 1.68 1.70
N ALA A 212 17.20 1.18 2.25
CA ALA A 212 16.03 0.77 1.46
C ALA A 212 15.35 1.97 0.78
N LEU A 213 15.14 3.08 1.50
CA LEU A 213 14.55 4.31 0.96
C LEU A 213 15.45 4.92 -0.12
N THR A 214 16.76 5.01 0.13
CA THR A 214 17.74 5.52 -0.83
C THR A 214 17.78 4.65 -2.09
N ALA A 215 17.71 3.32 -1.95
CA ALA A 215 17.63 2.41 -3.09
C ALA A 215 16.33 2.65 -3.89
N ALA A 216 15.18 2.75 -3.22
CA ALA A 216 13.90 3.01 -3.86
C ALA A 216 13.88 4.36 -4.59
N VAL A 217 14.40 5.43 -3.98
CA VAL A 217 14.50 6.75 -4.62
C VAL A 217 15.48 6.75 -5.78
N THR A 218 16.64 6.11 -5.65
CA THR A 218 17.62 6.04 -6.75
C THR A 218 17.07 5.24 -7.94
N GLN A 219 16.24 4.24 -7.67
CA GLN A 219 15.55 3.48 -8.69
C GLN A 219 14.33 4.25 -9.24
N GLY A 220 13.65 5.07 -8.43
CA GLY A 220 12.43 5.80 -8.77
C GLY A 220 12.61 7.22 -9.31
N ALA A 221 13.77 7.86 -9.12
CA ALA A 221 14.04 9.24 -9.54
C ALA A 221 14.58 9.29 -10.97
N GLY A 222 13.70 9.04 -11.94
CA GLY A 222 13.93 9.35 -13.35
C GLY A 222 13.68 8.20 -14.31
N GLN A 223 12.58 8.31 -15.06
CA GLN A 223 12.44 7.80 -16.44
C GLN A 223 12.72 6.30 -16.66
N ARG A 224 11.65 5.49 -16.74
CA ARG A 224 11.41 4.41 -17.74
C ARG A 224 10.20 3.56 -17.32
N CYS A 225 9.00 4.15 -17.37
CA CYS A 225 7.75 3.38 -17.40
C CYS A 225 7.15 3.36 -18.83
N GLN A 226 7.99 3.57 -19.85
CA GLN A 226 7.67 3.29 -21.23
C GLN A 226 8.61 2.17 -21.69
N GLN A 227 8.02 1.11 -22.22
CA GLN A 227 8.66 -0.05 -22.86
C GLN A 227 9.21 -1.13 -21.90
N ARG A 228 8.38 -2.14 -21.64
CA ARG A 228 8.52 -3.46 -22.29
C ARG A 228 7.19 -4.18 -22.30
#